data_AF-A0A5K1FRL0-F1
#
_entry.id   AF-A0A5K1FRL0-F1
#
_cell.length_a   1.000
_cell.length_b   1.000
_cell.length_c   1.000
_cell.angle_alpha   90.00
_cell.angle_beta   90.00
_cell.angle_gamma   90.00
#
_symmetry.space_group_name_H-M   'P 1'
#
loop_
_entity.id
_entity.type
_entity.pdbx_description
1 polymer ?
#
loop_
_entity_poly.entity_id
_entity_poly.type
_entity_poly.pdbx_seq_one_letter_code
_entity_poly.pdbx_strand_id
1 'polypeptide(L)' 'LHQPLHATTYYLNPAIRFSPTFKKDREVLSGLLDCINVLVANSREQDAVSNELDLYDTCYRGMGQPVTVRARTTMRP' A
#
# COMPACT_ATOMS: atom_id res chain seq x y z
N LEU A 1 -12.35 13.86 5.98
CA LEU A 1 -11.44 13.97 4.81
C LEU A 1 -10.02 13.69 5.29
N HIS A 2 -9.58 12.44 5.23
CA HIS A 2 -8.17 12.13 5.48
C HIS A 2 -7.36 12.49 4.23
N GLN A 3 -6.22 13.15 4.42
CA GLN A 3 -5.35 13.58 3.33
C GLN A 3 -4.95 12.37 2.46
N PRO A 4 -4.93 12.48 1.12
CA PRO A 4 -4.58 11.37 0.22
C PRO A 4 -3.27 10.68 0.62
N LEU A 5 -2.27 11.47 1.04
CA LEU A 5 -0.99 10.95 1.51
C LEU A 5 -1.13 10.08 2.78
N HIS A 6 -2.05 10.40 3.68
CA HIS A 6 -2.31 9.61 4.87
C HIS A 6 -2.96 8.26 4.52
N ALA A 7 -3.92 8.27 3.59
CA ALA A 7 -4.54 7.04 3.08
C ALA A 7 -3.52 6.15 2.36
N THR A 8 -2.68 6.74 1.50
CA THR A 8 -1.61 6.03 0.78
C THR A 8 -0.59 5.42 1.72
N THR A 9 -0.11 6.20 2.71
CA THR A 9 0.87 5.69 3.69
C THR A 9 0.28 4.61 4.59
N TYR A 10 -1.00 4.73 4.97
CA TYR A 10 -1.71 3.68 5.69
C TYR A 10 -1.83 2.38 4.87
N TYR A 11 -2.13 2.49 3.58
CA TYR A 11 -2.25 1.34 2.67
C TYR A 11 -0.90 0.66 2.40
N LEU A 12 0.14 1.45 2.10
CA LEU A 12 1.45 0.93 1.68
C LEU A 12 2.34 0.50 2.83
N ASN A 13 1.99 0.81 4.09
CA ASN A 13 2.77 0.37 5.24
C ASN A 13 2.51 -1.13 5.53
N PRO A 14 3.48 -2.05 5.35
CA PRO A 14 3.27 -3.49 5.53
C PRO A 14 2.86 -3.87 6.96
N ALA A 15 3.35 -3.11 7.95
CA ALA A 15 3.02 -3.29 9.36
C ALA A 15 1.52 -3.17 9.61
N ILE A 16 0.91 -2.23 8.88
CA ILE A 16 -0.49 -1.87 9.01
C ILE A 16 -1.31 -2.72 8.04
N ARG A 17 -0.90 -2.80 6.77
CA ARG A 17 -1.60 -3.52 5.68
C ARG A 17 -1.87 -4.99 6.00
N PHE A 18 -0.91 -5.66 6.64
CA PHE A 18 -0.99 -7.08 6.99
C PHE A 18 -1.36 -7.30 8.46
N SER A 19 -1.73 -6.24 9.19
CA SER A 19 -2.31 -6.37 10.52
C SER A 19 -3.72 -6.98 10.45
N PRO A 20 -4.14 -7.81 11.41
CA PRO A 20 -5.53 -8.27 11.50
C PRO A 20 -6.55 -7.14 11.68
N THR A 21 -6.10 -5.95 12.10
CA THR A 21 -6.95 -4.77 12.29
C THR A 21 -7.04 -3.89 11.04
N PHE A 22 -6.37 -4.26 9.94
CA PHE A 22 -6.39 -3.48 8.72
C PHE A 22 -7.79 -3.40 8.14
N LYS A 23 -8.15 -2.23 7.63
CA LYS A 23 -9.41 -1.99 6.90
C LYS A 23 -9.12 -1.39 5.55
N LYS A 24 -9.47 -2.12 4.49
CA LYS A 24 -9.42 -1.66 3.10
C LYS A 24 -10.70 -0.93 2.74
N ASP A 25 -10.98 0.17 3.42
CA ASP A 25 -12.22 0.91 3.22
C ASP A 25 -12.14 1.82 1.99
N ARG A 26 -13.30 2.23 1.46
CA ARG A 26 -13.39 3.02 0.23
C ARG A 26 -12.57 4.31 0.30
N GLU A 27 -12.50 4.97 1.46
CA GLU A 27 -11.71 6.18 1.63
C GLU A 27 -10.20 5.93 1.48
N VAL A 28 -9.70 4.79 1.97
CA VAL A 28 -8.30 4.41 1.84
C VAL A 28 -7.94 4.15 0.38
N LEU A 29 -8.82 3.43 -0.32
CA LEU A 29 -8.66 3.14 -1.74
C LEU A 29 -8.73 4.41 -2.60
N SER A 30 -9.71 5.30 -2.33
CA SER A 30 -9.83 6.57 -3.04
C SER A 30 -8.59 7.43 -2.83
N GLY A 31 -8.14 7.59 -1.59
CA GLY A 31 -6.95 8.38 -1.28
C GLY A 31 -5.67 7.83 -1.92
N LEU A 32 -5.54 6.50 -2.03
CA LEU A 32 -4.44 5.86 -2.75
C LEU A 32 -4.47 6.21 -4.24
N LEU A 33 -5.62 6.05 -4.90
CA LEU A 33 -5.78 6.35 -6.33
C LEU A 33 -5.58 7.83 -6.63
N ASP A 34 -6.13 8.72 -5.79
CA ASP A 34 -5.94 10.16 -5.90
C ASP A 34 -4.45 10.52 -5.80
N CYS A 35 -3.73 9.88 -4.87
CA CYS A 35 -2.29 10.10 -4.72
C CYS A 35 -1.48 9.59 -5.92
N ILE A 36 -1.83 8.43 -6.48
CA ILE A 36 -1.17 7.89 -7.67
C ILE A 36 -1.41 8.81 -8.87
N ASN A 37 -2.65 9.27 -9.07
CA ASN A 37 -2.99 10.19 -10.16
C ASN A 37 -2.21 11.51 -10.08
N VAL A 38 -1.96 12.01 -8.87
CA VAL A 38 -1.16 13.23 -8.66
C VAL A 38 0.34 12.98 -8.85
N LEU A 39 0.86 11.84 -8.38
CA LEU A 39 2.30 11.55 -8.40
C LEU A 39 2.80 10.99 -9.73
N VAL A 40 1.94 10.28 -10.47
CA VAL A 40 2.31 9.54 -11.68
C VAL A 40 1.44 10.06 -12.82
N ALA A 41 1.96 11.00 -13.61
CA ALA A 41 1.21 11.61 -14.71
C ALA A 41 1.12 10.72 -15.95
N ASN A 42 2.06 9.77 -16.11
CA ASN A 42 2.10 8.87 -17.26
C ASN A 42 1.20 7.66 -17.04
N SER A 43 0.23 7.44 -17.93
CA SER A 43 -0.74 6.34 -17.80
C SER A 43 -0.08 4.95 -17.82
N ARG A 44 1.00 4.76 -18.58
CA ARG A 44 1.73 3.48 -18.61
C ARG A 44 2.45 3.21 -17.29
N GLU A 45 2.93 4.26 -16.63
CA GLU A 45 3.52 4.14 -15.29
C GLU A 45 2.43 3.90 -14.24
N GLN A 46 1.25 4.51 -14.38
CA GLN A 46 0.09 4.21 -13.52
C GLN A 46 -0.34 2.74 -13.63
N ASP A 47 -0.36 2.18 -14.85
CA ASP A 47 -0.65 0.76 -15.08
C ASP A 47 0.41 -0.14 -14.41
N ALA A 48 1.69 0.22 -14.52
CA ALA A 48 2.77 -0.51 -13.85
C ALA A 48 2.64 -0.46 -12.32
N VAL A 49 2.33 0.71 -11.75
CA VAL A 49 2.07 0.86 -10.31
C VAL A 49 0.87 0.02 -9.88
N SER A 50 -0.19 -0.03 -10.70
CA SER A 50 -1.37 -0.85 -10.40
C SER A 50 -1.04 -2.34 -10.37
N ASN A 51 -0.24 -2.84 -11.32
CA ASN A 51 0.24 -4.22 -11.31
C ASN A 51 1.09 -4.54 -10.06
N GLU A 52 1.97 -3.63 -9.65
CA GLU A 52 2.77 -3.82 -8.42
C GLU A 52 1.91 -3.81 -7.15
N LEU A 53 0.82 -3.03 -7.13
CA LEU A 53 -0.14 -3.04 -6.02
C LEU A 53 -0.90 -4.37 -5.92
N ASP A 54 -1.22 -5.01 -7.04
CA ASP A 54 -1.82 -6.34 -7.04
C ASP A 54 -0.85 -7.40 -6.49
N LEU A 55 0.43 -7.31 -6.83
CA LEU A 55 1.47 -8.17 -6.26
C LEU A 55 1.64 -7.94 -4.75
N TYR A 56 1.57 -6.69 -4.32
CA TYR A 56 1.62 -6.33 -2.90
C TYR A 56 0.42 -6.90 -2.13
N ASP A 57 -0.78 -6.80 -2.70
CA ASP A 57 -2.02 -7.30 -2.11
C ASP A 57 -2.06 -8.83 -2.01
N THR A 58 -1.53 -9.52 -3.02
CA THR A 58 -1.44 -10.98 -3.03
C THR A 58 -0.32 -11.52 -2.13
N CYS A 59 0.37 -10.66 -1.38
CA CYS A 59 1.50 -11.03 -0.54
C CYS A 59 2.59 -11.78 -1.32
N TYR A 60 2.72 -11.46 -2.62
CA TYR A 60 3.61 -12.17 -3.53
C TYR A 60 5.04 -12.23 -2.97
N ARG A 61 5.74 -13.35 -3.18
CA ARG A 61 7.10 -13.58 -2.65
C ARG A 61 7.18 -13.50 -1.10
N GLY A 62 6.11 -13.86 -0.40
CA GLY A 62 6.12 -14.01 1.07
C GLY A 62 6.12 -12.69 1.83
N MET A 63 5.65 -11.60 1.21
CA MET A 63 5.57 -10.27 1.85
C MET A 63 4.59 -10.24 3.03
N GLY A 64 3.54 -11.06 3.00
CA GLY A 64 2.57 -11.22 4.09
C GLY A 64 2.97 -12.24 5.16
N GLN A 65 4.14 -12.90 5.03
CA GLN A 65 4.59 -13.84 6.06
C GLN A 65 4.87 -13.09 7.37
N PRO A 66 4.42 -13.58 8.54
CA PRO A 66 4.59 -12.89 9.82
C PRO A 66 6.06 -12.53 10.13
N VAL A 67 7.02 -13.36 9.70
CA VAL A 67 8.45 -13.09 9.84
C VAL A 67 8.92 -11.91 8.99
N THR A 68 8.43 -11.80 7.76
CA THR A 68 8.75 -10.72 6.81
C THR A 68 8.13 -9.39 7.23
N VAL A 69 6.88 -9.42 7.69
CA VAL A 69 6.17 -8.24 8.22
C VAL A 69 6.89 -7.72 9.46
N ARG A 70 7.20 -8.60 10.43
CA ARG A 70 7.91 -8.23 11.64
C ARG A 70 9.30 -7.67 11.34
N ALA A 71 10.08 -8.31 10.47
CA ALA A 71 11.41 -7.82 10.09
C ALA A 71 11.36 -6.39 9.55
N ARG A 72 10.37 -6.06 8.71
CA ARG A 72 10.17 -4.72 8.15
C ARG A 72 9.73 -3.69 9.19
N THR A 73 9.02 -4.10 10.24
CA THR A 73 8.68 -3.21 11.37
C THR A 73 9.83 -2.95 12.32
N THR A 74 10.77 -3.90 12.43
CA THR A 74 11.90 -3.82 13.36
C THR A 74 13.19 -3.29 12.73
N MET A 75 13.29 -3.36 11.40
CA MET A 75 14.35 -2.68 10.66
C MET A 75 14.14 -1.17 10.78
N ARG A 76 15.04 -0.52 11.53
CA ARG A 76 15.10 0.94 11.65
C ARG A 76 15.33 1.57 10.26
N PRO A 77 14.83 2.80 10.03
CA PRO A 77 14.94 3.49 8.74
C PRO A 77 16.38 3.65 8.26
#